data_AF-A0A9Q3IIS5-F1
#
_entry.id   AF-A0A9Q3IIS5-F1
#
_cell.length_a   1.000
_cell.length_b   1.000
_cell.length_c   1.000
_cell.angle_alpha   90.00
_cell.angle_beta   90.00
_cell.angle_gamma   90.00
#
_symmetry.space_group_name_H-M   'P 1'
#
loop_
_entity.id
_entity.type
_entity.pdbx_description
1 polymer ?
#
loop_
_entity_poly.entity_id
_entity_poly.type
_entity_poly.pdbx_seq_one_letter_code
_entity_poly.pdbx_strand_id
1 'polypeptide(L)'
;MVGDFTALNTYTVPDRYQIPRNQEILTQLSKTKYITSMDALKGFHQKFLMPKAKKLLRIITHCDIYEYLRMPFGIENAPSHYERMMNTIFPTDLSEGWLIIHIDDIIICSD
;
A
#
# COMPACT_ATOMS: atom_id res chain seq x y z
N MET A 1 8.24 -6.40 -15.06
CA MET A 1 9.39 -7.12 -14.47
C MET A 1 9.17 -7.15 -12.97
N VAL A 2 9.15 -8.34 -12.37
CA VAL A 2 8.90 -8.56 -10.94
C VAL A 2 10.12 -9.27 -10.38
N GLY A 3 10.73 -8.71 -9.33
CA GLY A 3 11.80 -9.37 -8.59
C GLY A 3 11.24 -10.37 -7.57
N ASP A 4 11.95 -11.47 -7.35
CA ASP A 4 11.68 -12.34 -6.21
C ASP A 4 12.36 -11.76 -4.96
N PHE A 5 11.54 -11.26 -4.03
CA PHE A 5 11.99 -10.68 -2.77
C PHE A 5 11.75 -11.60 -1.58
N THR A 6 11.42 -12.88 -1.79
CA THR A 6 11.11 -13.82 -0.70
C THR A 6 12.25 -13.92 0.32
N ALA A 7 13.50 -14.05 -0.16
CA ALA A 7 14.66 -14.07 0.71
C ALA A 7 14.86 -12.73 1.45
N LEU A 8 14.67 -11.59 0.76
CA LEU A 8 14.79 -10.27 1.39
C LEU A 8 13.75 -10.08 2.51
N ASN A 9 12.53 -10.56 2.31
CA ASN A 9 11.45 -10.48 3.29
C ASN A 9 11.82 -11.24 4.58
N THR A 10 12.50 -12.39 4.50
CA THR A 10 12.94 -13.12 5.71
C THR A 10 13.92 -12.35 6.61
N TYR A 11 14.66 -11.39 6.06
CA TYR A 11 15.58 -10.52 6.81
C TYR A 11 15.00 -9.14 7.10
N THR A 12 13.79 -8.86 6.61
CA THR A 12 13.13 -7.57 6.79
C THR A 12 12.37 -7.59 8.11
N VAL A 13 12.47 -6.51 8.88
CA VAL A 13 11.66 -6.35 10.09
C VAL A 13 10.23 -6.00 9.65
N PRO A 14 9.20 -6.78 10.02
CA PRO A 14 7.83 -6.52 9.61
C PRO A 14 7.31 -5.19 10.19
N ASP A 15 6.85 -4.30 9.33
CA ASP A 15 6.16 -3.06 9.74
C ASP A 15 4.70 -3.37 10.04
N ARG A 16 4.38 -3.49 11.33
CA ARG A 16 3.02 -3.78 11.83
C ARG A 16 2.18 -2.52 11.93
N TYR A 17 2.07 -1.78 10.82
CA TYR A 17 1.14 -0.66 10.74
C TYR A 17 -0.30 -1.17 10.84
N GLN A 18 -1.16 -0.42 11.51
CA GLN A 18 -2.56 -0.80 11.68
C GLN A 18 -3.30 -0.58 10.37
N ILE A 19 -3.72 -1.68 9.75
CA ILE A 19 -4.59 -1.69 8.58
C ILE A 19 -6.00 -2.06 9.09
N PRO A 20 -7.06 -1.35 8.68
CA PRO A 20 -8.43 -1.66 9.08
C PRO A 20 -8.79 -3.11 8.74
N ARG A 21 -9.53 -3.77 9.63
CA ARG A 21 -9.94 -5.17 9.36
C ARG A 21 -11.09 -5.17 8.37
N ASN A 22 -11.12 -6.17 7.49
CA ASN A 22 -12.21 -6.32 6.51
C ASN A 22 -13.60 -6.34 7.17
N GLN A 23 -13.74 -6.90 8.37
CA GLN A 23 -15.00 -6.89 9.12
C GLN A 23 -15.45 -5.49 9.55
N GLU A 24 -14.51 -4.63 9.93
CA GLU A 24 -14.79 -3.24 10.34
C GLU A 24 -15.25 -2.44 9.12
N ILE A 25 -14.55 -2.58 7.99
CA ILE A 25 -14.91 -1.97 6.71
C ILE A 25 -16.33 -2.40 6.30
N LEU A 26 -16.62 -3.70 6.28
CA LEU A 26 -17.95 -4.21 5.91
C LEU A 26 -19.07 -3.70 6.82
N THR A 27 -18.80 -3.56 8.12
CA THR A 27 -19.76 -3.02 9.08
C THR A 27 -20.09 -1.56 8.75
N GLN A 28 -19.11 -0.77 8.33
CA GLN A 28 -19.31 0.62 7.93
C GLN A 28 -20.10 0.71 6.61
N LEU A 29 -19.74 -0.12 5.62
CA LEU A 29 -20.43 -0.18 4.32
C LEU A 29 -21.90 -0.60 4.45
N SER A 30 -22.23 -1.49 5.40
CA SER A 30 -23.61 -1.91 5.63
C SER A 30 -24.56 -0.80 6.09
N LYS A 31 -24.02 0.32 6.60
CA LYS A 31 -24.79 1.46 7.11
C LYS A 31 -24.97 2.57 6.08
N THR A 32 -24.31 2.48 4.92
CA THR A 32 -24.23 3.56 3.93
C THR A 32 -25.16 3.26 2.75
N LYS A 33 -25.75 4.28 2.15
CA LYS A 33 -26.73 4.10 1.06
C LYS A 33 -26.06 4.01 -0.31
N TYR A 34 -25.01 4.79 -0.54
CA TYR A 34 -24.23 4.77 -1.76
C TYR A 34 -22.76 4.50 -1.44
N ILE A 35 -22.16 3.63 -2.24
CA ILE A 35 -20.76 3.23 -2.11
C ILE A 35 -20.09 3.47 -3.46
N THR A 36 -19.03 4.26 -3.46
CA THR A 36 -18.14 4.42 -4.60
C THR A 36 -16.80 3.82 -4.23
N SER A 37 -16.32 2.86 -5.03
CA SER A 37 -15.00 2.26 -4.85
C SER A 37 -14.09 2.68 -6.00
N MET A 38 -12.87 3.08 -5.66
CA MET A 38 -11.82 3.46 -6.60
C MET A 38 -10.56 2.67 -6.28
N ASP A 39 -9.95 2.08 -7.30
CA ASP A 39 -8.64 1.44 -7.20
C ASP A 39 -7.54 2.43 -7.62
N ALA A 40 -6.52 2.57 -6.78
CA ALA A 40 -5.38 3.41 -7.10
C ALA A 40 -4.48 2.71 -8.13
N LEU A 41 -4.57 3.15 -9.41
CA LEU A 41 -3.75 2.60 -10.48
C LEU A 41 -2.25 2.61 -10.11
N LYS A 42 -1.67 1.41 -10.01
CA LYS A 42 -0.25 1.20 -9.67
C LYS A 42 0.16 1.90 -8.35
N GLY A 43 -0.71 1.87 -7.33
CA GLY A 43 -0.54 2.55 -6.04
C GLY A 43 0.89 2.48 -5.49
N PHE A 44 1.41 1.28 -5.27
CA PHE A 44 2.79 1.12 -4.76
C PHE A 44 3.86 1.82 -5.60
N HIS A 45 3.76 1.77 -6.93
CA HIS A 45 4.74 2.39 -7.83
C HIS A 45 4.70 3.92 -7.84
N GLN A 46 3.77 4.55 -7.13
CA GLN A 46 3.72 6.00 -6.99
C GLN A 46 4.78 6.52 -6.01
N LYS A 47 5.27 5.70 -5.07
CA LYS A 47 6.22 6.16 -4.03
C LYS A 47 7.68 5.96 -4.44
N PHE A 48 8.51 7.01 -4.31
CA PHE A 48 9.96 6.91 -4.47
C PHE A 48 10.60 6.15 -3.32
N LEU A 49 11.56 5.27 -3.64
CA LEU A 49 12.36 4.55 -2.67
C LEU A 49 13.51 5.43 -2.15
N MET A 50 13.82 5.28 -0.86
CA MET A 50 15.03 5.85 -0.28
C MET A 50 16.29 5.21 -0.89
N PRO A 51 17.40 5.94 -1.03
CA PRO A 51 18.64 5.40 -1.63
C PRO A 51 19.13 4.09 -0.98
N LYS A 52 18.95 3.94 0.33
CA LYS A 52 19.30 2.70 1.05
C LYS A 52 18.43 1.51 0.62
N ALA A 53 17.13 1.73 0.42
CA ALA A 53 16.19 0.69 -0.01
C ALA A 53 16.42 0.29 -1.47
N LYS A 54 16.77 1.24 -2.36
CA LYS A 54 17.06 0.95 -3.78
C LYS A 54 18.13 -0.13 -3.94
N LYS A 55 19.19 -0.07 -3.13
CA LYS A 55 20.29 -1.05 -3.15
C LYS A 55 19.86 -2.46 -2.76
N LEU A 56 18.91 -2.58 -1.83
CA LEU A 56 18.35 -3.87 -1.39
C LEU A 56 17.35 -4.44 -2.39
N LEU A 57 16.71 -3.56 -3.16
CA LEU A 57 15.68 -3.91 -4.14
C LEU A 57 16.26 -3.98 -5.56
N ARG A 58 17.48 -4.50 -5.70
CA ARG A 58 18.10 -4.74 -7.00
C ARG A 58 17.60 -6.05 -7.58
N ILE A 59 17.37 -6.04 -8.89
CA ILE A 59 17.02 -7.24 -9.65
C ILE A 59 18.10 -7.55 -10.65
N ILE A 60 18.47 -8.83 -10.71
CA ILE A 60 19.48 -9.33 -11.64
C ILE A 60 18.73 -9.91 -12.83
N THR A 61 19.04 -9.43 -14.02
CA THR A 61 18.54 -9.98 -15.28
C THR A 61 19.68 -10.65 -16.04
N HIS A 62 19.38 -11.35 -17.13
CA HIS A 62 20.40 -11.96 -17.99
C HIS A 62 21.34 -10.93 -18.66
N CYS A 63 20.91 -9.66 -18.78
CA CYS A 63 21.70 -8.61 -19.40
C CYS A 63 22.45 -7.74 -18.38
N ASP A 64 21.79 -7.34 -17.29
CA ASP A 64 22.36 -6.41 -16.31
C ASP A 64 21.59 -6.42 -14.98
N ILE A 65 22.09 -5.67 -14.01
CA ILE A 65 21.48 -5.42 -12.69
C ILE A 65 20.73 -4.09 -12.71
N TYR A 66 19.43 -4.13 -12.43
CA TYR A 66 18.57 -2.96 -12.38
C TYR A 66 18.14 -2.62 -10.95
N GLU A 67 17.93 -1.33 -10.70
CA GLU A 67 17.45 -0.81 -9.42
C GLU A 67 16.02 -0.28 -9.55
N TYR A 68 15.13 -0.67 -8.63
CA TYR A 68 13.83 -0.04 -8.53
C TYR A 68 13.97 1.41 -8.02
N LEU A 69 13.39 2.37 -8.75
CA LEU A 69 13.29 3.76 -8.31
C LEU A 69 12.06 4.03 -7.46
N ARG A 70 11.01 3.25 -7.70
CA ARG A 70 9.72 3.29 -7.02
C ARG A 70 9.47 1.96 -6.33
N MET A 71 8.60 1.94 -5.33
CA MET A 71 8.32 0.72 -4.58
C MET A 71 7.85 -0.41 -5.51
N PRO A 72 8.53 -1.58 -5.52
CA PRO A 72 8.09 -2.73 -6.28
C PRO A 72 7.04 -3.55 -5.52
N PHE A 73 6.31 -4.37 -6.26
CA PHE A 73 5.49 -5.43 -5.68
C PHE A 73 6.37 -6.52 -5.04
N GLY A 74 5.82 -7.22 -4.04
CA GLY A 74 6.43 -8.40 -3.44
C GLY A 74 7.30 -8.15 -2.21
N ILE A 75 7.49 -6.89 -1.80
CA ILE A 75 8.16 -6.57 -0.53
C ILE A 75 7.16 -6.62 0.63
N GLU A 76 7.57 -7.16 1.77
CA GLU A 76 6.70 -7.39 2.92
C GLU A 76 6.05 -6.09 3.45
N ASN A 77 6.81 -5.01 3.51
CA ASN A 77 6.37 -3.75 4.13
C ASN A 77 5.65 -2.80 3.15
N ALA A 78 5.39 -3.20 1.91
CA ALA A 78 4.74 -2.32 0.92
C ALA A 78 3.33 -1.88 1.36
N PRO A 79 2.41 -2.79 1.76
CA PRO A 79 1.07 -2.43 2.20
C PRO A 79 1.07 -1.45 3.38
N SER A 80 1.85 -1.74 4.42
CA SER A 80 1.96 -0.91 5.61
C SER A 80 2.45 0.50 5.30
N HIS A 81 3.40 0.63 4.37
CA HIS A 81 3.91 1.94 3.97
C HIS A 81 2.91 2.73 3.13
N TYR A 82 2.16 2.04 2.26
CA TYR A 82 1.13 2.67 1.45
C TYR A 82 -0.04 3.16 2.31
N GLU A 83 -0.51 2.32 3.23
CA GLU A 83 -1.58 2.66 4.18
C GLU A 83 -1.20 3.88 5.03
N ARG A 84 0.02 3.88 5.60
CA ARG A 84 0.52 5.00 6.39
C ARG A 84 0.59 6.30 5.58
N MET A 85 1.00 6.21 4.33
CA MET A 85 1.04 7.37 3.43
C MET A 85 -0.36 7.91 3.21
N MET A 86 -1.32 7.05 2.88
CA MET A 86 -2.71 7.45 2.67
C MET A 86 -3.36 8.05 3.91
N ASN A 87 -3.12 7.46 5.08
CA ASN A 87 -3.59 8.00 6.36
C ASN A 87 -2.99 9.38 6.70
N THR A 88 -1.80 9.68 6.17
CA THR A 88 -1.18 11.01 6.30
C THR A 88 -1.75 12.03 5.31
N ILE A 89 -2.24 11.58 4.15
CA ILE A 89 -2.82 12.45 3.10
C ILE A 89 -4.27 12.82 3.43
N PHE A 90 -5.06 11.87 3.96
CA PHE A 90 -6.50 12.02 4.23
C PHE A 90 -6.88 11.91 5.72
N PRO A 91 -6.16 12.57 6.66
CA PRO A 91 -6.38 12.35 8.09
C PRO A 91 -7.78 12.79 8.54
N THR A 92 -8.30 13.88 7.98
CA THR A 92 -9.61 14.43 8.32
C THR A 92 -10.73 13.55 7.76
N ASP A 93 -10.64 13.18 6.48
CA ASP A 93 -11.69 12.43 5.79
C ASP A 93 -11.88 11.02 6.39
N LEU A 94 -10.77 10.38 6.78
CA LEU A 94 -10.78 9.12 7.52
C LEU A 94 -11.41 9.26 8.90
N SER A 95 -11.17 10.38 9.59
CA SER A 95 -11.74 10.63 10.92
C SER A 95 -13.25 10.90 10.88
N GLU A 96 -13.75 11.50 9.80
CA GLU A 96 -15.17 11.75 9.57
C GLU A 96 -15.92 10.46 9.16
N GLY A 97 -15.20 9.44 8.69
CA GLY A 97 -15.74 8.12 8.40
C GLY A 97 -16.56 8.03 7.10
N TRP A 98 -16.53 9.04 6.25
CA TRP A 98 -17.08 8.95 4.89
C TRP A 98 -16.06 8.38 3.90
N LEU A 99 -14.76 8.49 4.20
CA LEU A 99 -13.68 7.88 3.42
C LEU A 99 -13.12 6.68 4.19
N ILE A 100 -12.95 5.56 3.49
CA ILE A 100 -12.27 4.36 3.99
C ILE A 100 -11.15 4.05 3.00
N ILE A 101 -9.95 3.79 3.52
CA ILE A 101 -8.80 3.37 2.72
C ILE A 101 -8.43 1.96 3.15
N HIS A 102 -8.17 1.11 2.18
CA HIS A 102 -7.69 -0.24 2.39
C HIS A 102 -6.65 -0.62 1.34
N ILE A 103 -5.38 -0.45 1.69
CA ILE A 103 -4.25 -0.62 0.77
C ILE A 103 -4.50 0.22 -0.48
N ASP A 104 -4.71 -0.38 -1.66
CA ASP A 104 -4.91 0.33 -2.92
C ASP A 104 -6.37 0.77 -3.15
N ASP A 105 -7.31 0.26 -2.36
CA ASP A 105 -8.74 0.58 -2.46
C ASP A 105 -9.10 1.85 -1.68
N ILE A 106 -9.72 2.80 -2.36
CA ILE A 106 -10.30 4.01 -1.78
C ILE A 106 -11.82 3.90 -1.90
N ILE A 107 -12.50 3.84 -0.75
CA ILE A 107 -13.94 3.65 -0.68
C ILE A 107 -14.59 4.90 -0.10
N ILE A 108 -15.51 5.48 -0.85
CA ILE A 108 -16.29 6.66 -0.48
C ILE A 108 -17.71 6.21 -0.16
N CYS A 109 -18.17 6.62 1.00
CA CYS A 109 -19.47 6.30 1.57
C CYS A 109 -20.33 7.57 1.63
N SER A 110 -21.57 7.50 1.14
CA SER A 110 -22.52 8.61 1.25
C SER A 110 -23.96 8.13 1.45
N ASP A 111 -24.82 9.05 1.88
CA ASP A 111 -26.26 8.85 2.15
C ASP A 111 -27.19 9.22 0.96
#